data_AF-A0A4Q1UA00-F1
#
_entry.id   AF-A0A4Q1UA00-F1
#
_cell.length_a   1.000
_cell.length_b   1.000
_cell.length_c   1.000
_cell.angle_alpha   90.00
_cell.angle_beta   90.00
_cell.angle_gamma   90.00
#
_symmetry.space_group_name_H-M   'P 1'
#
loop_
_entity.id
_entity.type
_entity.pdbx_description
1 polymer ?
#
loop_
_entity_poly.entity_id
_entity_poly.type
_entity_poly.pdbx_seq_one_letter_code
_entity_poly.pdbx_strand_id
1 'polypeptide(L)'
;MTDIVYIDDTPNDLLSEAGAHGARITPFEFEENGSNDLAFNAAQAANVWLFDFFLVAPAHTEHGDENGLSLFQKWKATIGGRPTTVVVSSDIERAVGAPLGPFERHHVIAQKHGVEWVGTKTKETLDRIVELADAADLIGNNLLITPLDNKQFGTYDPASLCFDILGVSRDAEWANSAMRQIDRARPPREVSNTSGPTTAQSIVGWLLAHILPYPSFLLTDRQAALRLELTPASFRALVNAVESAGDTNLYQTKFKACRYKGPLSKFLGPRWWRAAIDDLAWHLSQDGAGFRPALQQLSDNVEVVWISQSEPVLVSDADLVETDEIAEASDCVRVTDEDFPASIDPAWVLTASARADRKLAAKVVYEDRELLEVSE
;
A
#
# COMPACT_ATOMS: atom_id res chain seq x y z
N MET A 1 3.80 -15.16 -21.20
CA MET A 1 4.70 -15.40 -20.05
C MET A 1 3.79 -15.68 -18.87
N THR A 2 4.08 -16.68 -18.03
CA THR A 2 3.24 -16.99 -16.87
C THR A 2 3.36 -15.86 -15.87
N ASP A 3 2.24 -15.22 -15.56
CA ASP A 3 2.25 -13.99 -14.76
C ASP A 3 1.95 -14.30 -13.28
N ILE A 4 0.88 -15.06 -13.03
CA ILE A 4 0.51 -15.53 -11.69
C ILE A 4 0.48 -17.06 -11.68
N VAL A 5 1.21 -17.68 -10.76
CA VAL A 5 1.11 -19.12 -10.48
C VAL A 5 0.23 -19.31 -9.25
N TYR A 6 -0.85 -20.06 -9.40
CA TYR A 6 -1.82 -20.30 -8.33
C TYR A 6 -1.83 -21.77 -7.90
N ILE A 7 -1.59 -22.03 -6.62
CA ILE A 7 -1.62 -23.37 -6.02
C ILE A 7 -2.81 -23.47 -5.06
N ASP A 8 -3.69 -24.44 -5.31
CA ASP A 8 -4.91 -24.67 -4.55
C ASP A 8 -5.31 -26.15 -4.64
N ASP A 9 -6.08 -26.66 -3.68
CA ASP A 9 -6.71 -27.98 -3.79
C ASP A 9 -7.92 -27.96 -4.75
N THR A 10 -8.56 -26.79 -4.84
CA THR A 10 -9.75 -26.55 -5.64
C THR A 10 -9.65 -25.24 -6.41
N PRO A 11 -8.69 -25.11 -7.37
CA PRO A 11 -8.39 -23.83 -8.02
C PRO A 11 -9.60 -23.14 -8.68
N ASN A 12 -10.59 -23.93 -9.11
CA ASN A 12 -11.78 -23.44 -9.80
C ASN A 12 -12.60 -22.44 -8.97
N ASP A 13 -12.56 -22.50 -7.64
CA ASP A 13 -13.34 -21.61 -6.77
C ASP A 13 -12.91 -20.16 -6.98
N LEU A 14 -11.61 -19.87 -6.86
CA LEU A 14 -11.09 -18.53 -7.10
C LEU A 14 -11.12 -18.15 -8.59
N LEU A 15 -10.87 -19.11 -9.48
CA LEU A 15 -10.87 -18.84 -10.93
C LEU A 15 -12.26 -18.48 -11.46
N SER A 16 -13.32 -18.95 -10.81
CA SER A 16 -14.69 -18.58 -11.18
C SER A 16 -14.95 -17.07 -11.00
N GLU A 17 -14.26 -16.44 -10.04
CA GLU A 17 -14.28 -15.00 -9.80
C GLU A 17 -13.37 -14.21 -10.76
N ALA A 18 -12.50 -14.90 -11.52
CA ALA A 18 -11.44 -14.26 -12.27
C ALA A 18 -11.89 -13.50 -13.51
N GLY A 19 -13.03 -13.85 -14.10
CA GLY A 19 -13.54 -13.18 -15.30
C GLY A 19 -12.46 -13.01 -16.37
N ALA A 20 -12.18 -11.75 -16.76
CA ALA A 20 -11.16 -11.44 -17.77
C ALA A 20 -9.71 -11.70 -17.32
N HIS A 21 -9.45 -11.78 -16.01
CA HIS A 21 -8.12 -11.99 -15.45
C HIS A 21 -7.67 -13.45 -15.47
N GLY A 22 -8.58 -14.41 -15.71
CA GLY A 22 -8.27 -15.84 -15.69
C GLY A 22 -7.12 -16.23 -16.64
N ALA A 23 -6.95 -15.54 -17.76
CA ALA A 23 -5.86 -15.81 -18.71
C ALA A 23 -4.45 -15.48 -18.16
N ARG A 24 -4.35 -14.71 -17.07
CA ARG A 24 -3.08 -14.36 -16.41
C ARG A 24 -2.68 -15.37 -15.33
N ILE A 25 -3.61 -16.22 -14.91
CA ILE A 25 -3.45 -17.14 -13.79
C ILE A 25 -3.23 -18.54 -14.36
N THR A 26 -2.11 -19.15 -14.02
CA THR A 26 -1.84 -20.55 -14.30
C THR A 26 -2.10 -21.35 -13.01
N PRO A 27 -3.25 -22.04 -12.90
CA PRO A 27 -3.57 -22.83 -11.73
C PRO A 27 -2.87 -24.18 -11.75
N PHE A 28 -2.51 -24.67 -10.57
CA PHE A 28 -2.07 -26.03 -10.33
C PHE A 28 -2.81 -26.58 -9.11
N GLU A 29 -3.35 -27.78 -9.27
CA GLU A 29 -3.93 -28.54 -8.16
C GLU A 29 -2.78 -29.09 -7.30
N PHE A 30 -2.87 -28.91 -5.98
CA PHE A 30 -1.86 -29.44 -5.06
C PHE A 30 -2.01 -30.95 -4.85
N GLU A 31 -0.92 -31.70 -5.01
CA GLU A 31 -0.88 -33.13 -4.72
C GLU A 31 0.06 -33.42 -3.54
N GLU A 32 -0.49 -33.84 -2.38
CA GLU A 32 0.26 -34.09 -1.13
C GLU A 32 1.39 -35.13 -1.28
N ASN A 33 1.23 -36.09 -2.19
CA ASN A 33 2.21 -37.15 -2.48
C ASN A 33 2.65 -37.16 -3.97
N GLY A 34 2.29 -36.11 -4.71
CA GLY A 34 2.55 -35.98 -6.13
C GLY A 34 3.79 -35.14 -6.45
N SER A 35 4.18 -35.15 -7.73
CA SER A 35 5.23 -34.26 -8.21
C SER A 35 4.63 -32.90 -8.52
N ASN A 36 4.86 -31.93 -7.62
CA ASN A 36 4.53 -30.52 -7.85
C ASN A 36 5.56 -29.83 -8.79
N ASP A 37 6.32 -30.60 -9.60
CA ASP A 37 7.44 -30.08 -10.40
C ASP A 37 6.96 -29.15 -11.51
N LEU A 38 5.81 -29.40 -12.12
CA LEU A 38 5.25 -28.51 -13.15
C LEU A 38 4.93 -27.14 -12.57
N ALA A 39 4.28 -27.12 -11.40
CA ALA A 39 3.96 -25.90 -10.68
C ALA A 39 5.24 -25.16 -10.26
N PHE A 40 6.19 -25.88 -9.69
CA PHE A 40 7.48 -25.34 -9.26
C PHE A 40 8.29 -24.75 -10.42
N ASN A 41 8.32 -25.41 -11.58
CA ASN A 41 9.01 -24.90 -12.77
C ASN A 41 8.33 -23.64 -13.33
N ALA A 42 6.99 -23.60 -13.35
CA ALA A 42 6.26 -22.40 -13.74
C ALA A 42 6.49 -21.23 -12.76
N ALA A 43 6.59 -21.54 -11.47
CA ALA A 43 6.79 -20.57 -10.40
C ALA A 43 8.10 -19.80 -10.49
N GLN A 44 9.17 -20.41 -11.04
CA GLN A 44 10.47 -19.76 -11.21
C GLN A 44 10.44 -18.54 -12.15
N ALA A 45 9.49 -18.51 -13.09
CA ALA A 45 9.34 -17.43 -14.06
C ALA A 45 8.14 -16.51 -13.77
N ALA A 46 7.41 -16.73 -12.67
CA ALA A 46 6.20 -16.00 -12.33
C ALA A 46 6.51 -14.64 -11.69
N ASN A 47 5.63 -13.66 -11.91
CA ASN A 47 5.68 -12.37 -11.24
C ASN A 47 5.04 -12.41 -9.85
N VAL A 48 4.07 -13.31 -9.66
CA VAL A 48 3.40 -13.55 -8.38
C VAL A 48 3.23 -15.04 -8.11
N TRP A 49 3.50 -15.44 -6.88
CA TRP A 49 3.03 -16.70 -6.33
C TRP A 49 1.76 -16.47 -5.52
N LEU A 50 0.74 -17.26 -5.81
CA LEU A 50 -0.52 -17.26 -5.11
C LEU A 50 -0.74 -18.65 -4.51
N PHE A 51 -0.94 -18.73 -3.20
CA PHE A 51 -1.21 -19.98 -2.51
C PHE A 51 -2.56 -19.89 -1.80
N ASP A 52 -3.41 -20.91 -1.95
CA ASP A 52 -4.44 -21.12 -0.94
C ASP A 52 -3.78 -21.60 0.35
N PHE A 53 -4.32 -21.15 1.48
CA PHE A 53 -3.82 -21.60 2.77
C PHE A 53 -4.14 -23.07 3.00
N PHE A 54 -5.36 -23.52 2.74
CA PHE A 54 -5.78 -24.91 2.99
C PHE A 54 -5.63 -25.76 1.73
N LEU A 55 -4.46 -26.39 1.57
CA LEU A 55 -4.15 -27.19 0.37
C LEU A 55 -4.69 -28.64 0.39
N VAL A 56 -5.35 -29.05 1.47
CA VAL A 56 -5.96 -30.38 1.56
C VAL A 56 -7.30 -30.24 2.29
N ALA A 57 -8.36 -30.72 1.65
CA ALA A 57 -9.68 -30.75 2.27
C ALA A 57 -9.64 -31.49 3.63
N PRO A 58 -10.28 -30.94 4.69
CA PRO A 58 -10.20 -31.48 6.06
C PRO A 58 -10.77 -32.89 6.25
N ALA A 59 -11.40 -33.49 5.22
CA ALA A 59 -11.85 -34.87 5.26
C ALA A 59 -10.69 -35.90 5.34
N HIS A 60 -9.44 -35.47 5.08
CA HIS A 60 -8.25 -36.33 5.10
C HIS A 60 -7.29 -36.08 6.28
N THR A 61 -7.64 -35.18 7.21
CA THR A 61 -6.72 -34.77 8.28
C THR A 61 -6.81 -35.69 9.49
N GLU A 62 -6.02 -36.77 9.49
CA GLU A 62 -5.37 -37.15 10.74
C GLU A 62 -3.95 -36.57 10.82
N HIS A 63 -3.17 -36.41 9.72
CA HIS A 63 -1.72 -36.08 9.81
C HIS A 63 -1.11 -35.14 8.72
N GLY A 64 -1.89 -34.41 7.92
CA GLY A 64 -1.32 -33.48 6.92
C GLY A 64 -0.97 -32.11 7.50
N ASP A 65 0.31 -31.85 7.80
CA ASP A 65 0.81 -30.53 8.27
C ASP A 65 1.07 -29.54 7.10
N GLU A 66 0.85 -29.97 5.85
CA GLU A 66 1.16 -29.17 4.66
C GLU A 66 0.03 -28.19 4.30
N ASN A 67 0.30 -26.89 4.49
CA ASN A 67 -0.54 -25.78 4.09
C ASN A 67 0.20 -24.85 3.10
N GLY A 68 -0.49 -23.87 2.53
CA GLY A 68 0.06 -22.92 1.56
C GLY A 68 1.33 -22.20 2.06
N LEU A 69 1.36 -21.83 3.34
CA LEU A 69 2.55 -21.20 3.93
C LEU A 69 3.73 -22.17 4.04
N SER A 70 3.49 -23.42 4.40
CA SER A 70 4.54 -24.44 4.48
C SER A 70 5.14 -24.72 3.09
N LEU A 71 4.30 -24.79 2.05
CA LEU A 71 4.72 -24.98 0.67
C LEU A 71 5.53 -23.78 0.18
N PHE A 72 5.06 -22.57 0.49
CA PHE A 72 5.78 -21.33 0.25
C PHE A 72 7.20 -21.36 0.85
N GLN A 73 7.35 -21.75 2.13
CA GLN A 73 8.67 -21.81 2.77
C GLN A 73 9.59 -22.83 2.10
N LYS A 74 9.05 -24.00 1.70
CA LYS A 74 9.80 -25.00 0.92
C LYS A 74 10.30 -24.41 -0.39
N TRP A 75 9.42 -23.80 -1.18
CA TRP A 75 9.77 -23.23 -2.49
C TRP A 75 10.80 -22.11 -2.38
N LYS A 76 10.62 -21.21 -1.42
CA LYS A 76 11.58 -20.14 -1.12
C LYS A 76 12.97 -20.70 -0.80
N ALA A 77 13.04 -21.75 0.02
CA ALA A 77 14.31 -22.38 0.39
C ALA A 77 14.99 -23.07 -0.81
N THR A 78 14.21 -23.71 -1.69
CA THR A 78 14.74 -24.41 -2.87
C THR A 78 15.21 -23.46 -3.98
N ILE A 79 14.47 -22.37 -4.24
CA ILE A 79 14.76 -21.44 -5.35
C ILE A 79 15.88 -20.45 -4.97
N GLY A 80 16.07 -20.16 -3.69
CA GLY A 80 17.07 -19.16 -3.24
C GLY A 80 16.64 -17.70 -3.51
N GLY A 81 15.37 -17.51 -3.80
CA GLY A 81 14.72 -16.23 -4.10
C GLY A 81 13.22 -16.44 -4.27
N ARG A 82 12.45 -15.36 -4.41
CA ARG A 82 11.01 -15.46 -4.67
C ARG A 82 10.45 -14.20 -5.32
N PRO A 83 9.39 -14.32 -6.12
CA PRO A 83 8.57 -13.18 -6.51
C PRO A 83 7.69 -12.70 -5.34
N THR A 84 6.91 -11.66 -5.62
CA THR A 84 5.80 -11.24 -4.78
C THR A 84 4.90 -12.45 -4.47
N THR A 85 4.55 -12.63 -3.21
CA THR A 85 3.82 -13.81 -2.73
C THR A 85 2.57 -13.37 -2.00
N VAL A 86 1.45 -14.01 -2.32
CA VAL A 86 0.13 -13.77 -1.74
C VAL A 86 -0.44 -15.07 -1.22
N VAL A 87 -1.10 -15.00 -0.06
CA VAL A 87 -1.86 -16.12 0.48
C VAL A 87 -3.33 -15.74 0.50
N VAL A 88 -4.18 -16.61 -0.02
CA VAL A 88 -5.63 -16.45 0.02
C VAL A 88 -6.27 -17.59 0.78
N SER A 89 -7.48 -17.38 1.27
CA SER A 89 -8.35 -18.46 1.74
C SER A 89 -9.79 -17.99 1.85
N SER A 90 -10.76 -18.88 1.72
CA SER A 90 -12.16 -18.58 2.05
C SER A 90 -12.36 -18.35 3.56
N ASP A 91 -11.48 -18.91 4.40
CA ASP A 91 -11.47 -18.76 5.86
C ASP A 91 -10.10 -18.24 6.34
N ILE A 92 -9.71 -17.09 5.80
CA ILE A 92 -8.39 -16.50 6.01
C ILE A 92 -8.12 -16.12 7.47
N GLU A 93 -9.15 -15.72 8.23
CA GLU A 93 -8.99 -15.39 9.65
C GLU A 93 -8.66 -16.63 10.49
N ARG A 94 -9.27 -17.76 10.20
CA ARG A 94 -8.90 -19.05 10.81
C ARG A 94 -7.49 -19.47 10.41
N ALA A 95 -7.13 -19.28 9.15
CA ALA A 95 -5.81 -19.62 8.62
C ALA A 95 -4.69 -18.82 9.32
N VAL A 96 -4.85 -17.51 9.46
CA VAL A 96 -3.84 -16.64 10.09
C VAL A 96 -3.98 -16.55 11.62
N GLY A 97 -5.07 -17.08 12.18
CA GLY A 97 -5.32 -17.14 13.62
C GLY A 97 -5.65 -15.80 14.26
N ALA A 98 -6.05 -14.80 13.45
CA ALA A 98 -6.38 -13.45 13.89
C ALA A 98 -7.42 -12.82 12.96
N PRO A 99 -8.27 -11.89 13.46
CA PRO A 99 -9.12 -11.08 12.60
C PRO A 99 -8.27 -10.29 11.61
N LEU A 100 -8.71 -10.18 10.36
CA LEU A 100 -7.96 -9.41 9.35
C LEU A 100 -8.01 -7.90 9.60
N GLY A 101 -9.10 -7.43 10.22
CA GLY A 101 -9.36 -6.02 10.41
C GLY A 101 -9.64 -5.29 9.08
N PRO A 102 -9.45 -3.97 9.03
CA PRO A 102 -9.55 -3.20 7.79
C PRO A 102 -8.50 -3.62 6.76
N PHE A 103 -8.79 -3.46 5.47
CA PHE A 103 -7.87 -3.80 4.38
C PHE A 103 -6.49 -3.14 4.53
N GLU A 104 -6.44 -1.91 5.02
CA GLU A 104 -5.24 -1.13 5.27
C GLU A 104 -4.31 -1.77 6.32
N ARG A 105 -4.76 -2.80 7.05
CA ARG A 105 -4.00 -3.52 8.07
C ARG A 105 -3.62 -4.94 7.68
N HIS A 106 -4.05 -5.43 6.51
CA HIS A 106 -3.70 -6.78 6.06
C HIS A 106 -2.18 -6.96 5.87
N HIS A 107 -1.43 -5.89 5.59
CA HIS A 107 0.04 -5.95 5.47
C HIS A 107 0.72 -6.40 6.76
N VAL A 108 0.17 -6.03 7.92
CA VAL A 108 0.72 -6.44 9.23
C VAL A 108 0.66 -7.95 9.40
N ILE A 109 -0.46 -8.55 9.03
CA ILE A 109 -0.64 -10.00 9.10
C ILE A 109 0.23 -10.68 8.05
N ALA A 110 0.26 -10.15 6.82
CA ALA A 110 1.11 -10.66 5.75
C ALA A 110 2.59 -10.69 6.15
N GLN A 111 3.10 -9.62 6.77
CA GLN A 111 4.46 -9.52 7.28
C GLN A 111 4.79 -10.59 8.32
N LYS A 112 3.87 -10.88 9.25
CA LYS A 112 4.05 -11.94 10.26
C LYS A 112 4.22 -13.32 9.65
N HIS A 113 3.65 -13.53 8.46
CA HIS A 113 3.79 -14.78 7.69
C HIS A 113 4.86 -14.72 6.59
N GLY A 114 5.56 -13.59 6.43
CA GLY A 114 6.64 -13.42 5.46
C GLY A 114 6.20 -13.33 4.00
N VAL A 115 4.94 -12.95 3.75
CA VAL A 115 4.34 -12.75 2.44
C VAL A 115 3.96 -11.27 2.25
N GLU A 116 3.68 -10.83 1.02
CA GLU A 116 3.37 -9.44 0.74
C GLU A 116 1.91 -9.09 1.00
N TRP A 117 1.01 -10.05 0.84
CA TRP A 117 -0.42 -9.82 1.04
C TRP A 117 -1.17 -11.07 1.49
N VAL A 118 -2.28 -10.84 2.21
CA VAL A 118 -3.27 -11.87 2.56
C VAL A 118 -4.68 -11.38 2.24
N GLY A 119 -5.57 -12.27 1.83
CA GLY A 119 -6.95 -11.90 1.53
C GLY A 119 -7.91 -13.07 1.42
N THR A 120 -9.20 -12.75 1.32
CA THR A 120 -10.25 -13.74 1.09
C THR A 120 -10.34 -14.10 -0.40
N LYS A 121 -10.74 -15.33 -0.74
CA LYS A 121 -10.99 -15.74 -2.14
C LYS A 121 -12.20 -14.97 -2.73
N THR A 122 -11.95 -13.76 -3.19
CA THR A 122 -12.96 -12.81 -3.69
C THR A 122 -12.46 -12.11 -4.94
N LYS A 123 -13.38 -11.61 -5.79
CA LYS A 123 -13.02 -10.80 -6.96
C LYS A 123 -12.16 -9.59 -6.60
N GLU A 124 -12.48 -8.89 -5.52
CA GLU A 124 -11.73 -7.70 -5.08
C GLU A 124 -10.29 -8.02 -4.66
N THR A 125 -10.08 -9.19 -4.04
CA THR A 125 -8.72 -9.68 -3.73
C THR A 125 -7.98 -10.09 -5.00
N LEU A 126 -8.69 -10.65 -5.98
CA LEU A 126 -8.06 -11.00 -7.25
C LEU A 126 -7.64 -9.78 -8.06
N ASP A 127 -8.50 -8.75 -8.15
CA ASP A 127 -8.16 -7.49 -8.83
C ASP A 127 -6.86 -6.89 -8.26
N ARG A 128 -6.67 -7.00 -6.93
CA ARG A 128 -5.43 -6.63 -6.23
C ARG A 128 -4.24 -7.52 -6.56
N ILE A 129 -4.41 -8.84 -6.64
CA ILE A 129 -3.35 -9.79 -7.04
C ILE A 129 -2.87 -9.47 -8.46
N VAL A 130 -3.79 -9.11 -9.36
CA VAL A 130 -3.44 -8.69 -10.72
C VAL A 130 -2.66 -7.38 -10.70
N GLU A 131 -3.05 -6.41 -9.87
CA GLU A 131 -2.29 -5.16 -9.72
C GLU A 131 -0.88 -5.39 -9.12
N LEU A 132 -0.72 -6.38 -8.22
CA LEU A 132 0.58 -6.83 -7.73
C LEU A 132 1.43 -7.43 -8.83
N ALA A 133 0.84 -8.22 -9.72
CA ALA A 133 1.53 -8.80 -10.87
C ALA A 133 1.96 -7.73 -11.87
N ASP A 134 1.10 -6.75 -12.17
CA ASP A 134 1.43 -5.60 -13.01
C ASP A 134 2.57 -4.76 -12.43
N ALA A 135 2.52 -4.49 -11.11
CA ALA A 135 3.58 -3.78 -10.41
C ALA A 135 4.89 -4.57 -10.46
N ALA A 136 4.84 -5.88 -10.21
CA ALA A 136 6.02 -6.73 -10.19
C ALA A 136 6.66 -6.83 -11.58
N ASP A 137 5.87 -6.98 -12.64
CA ASP A 137 6.35 -6.98 -14.02
C ASP A 137 7.01 -5.64 -14.38
N LEU A 138 6.33 -4.51 -14.08
CA LEU A 138 6.87 -3.19 -14.35
C LEU A 138 8.23 -2.99 -13.66
N ILE A 139 8.31 -3.30 -12.36
CA ILE A 139 9.54 -3.11 -11.58
C ILE A 139 10.63 -4.06 -12.07
N GLY A 140 10.31 -5.34 -12.23
CA GLY A 140 11.27 -6.37 -12.63
C GLY A 140 11.89 -6.13 -14.01
N ASN A 141 11.12 -5.55 -14.93
CA ASN A 141 11.57 -5.28 -16.29
C ASN A 141 12.26 -3.91 -16.47
N ASN A 142 11.94 -2.92 -15.63
CA ASN A 142 12.41 -1.54 -15.81
C ASN A 142 13.45 -1.07 -14.78
N LEU A 143 13.55 -1.73 -13.61
CA LEU A 143 14.53 -1.35 -12.59
C LEU A 143 15.84 -2.11 -12.79
N LEU A 144 16.81 -1.46 -13.41
CA LEU A 144 18.11 -2.06 -13.66
C LEU A 144 18.93 -2.20 -12.38
N ILE A 145 19.33 -3.43 -12.08
CA ILE A 145 20.21 -3.74 -10.95
C ILE A 145 21.66 -3.81 -11.43
N THR A 146 22.51 -2.99 -10.79
CA THR A 146 23.96 -3.05 -10.92
C THR A 146 24.52 -4.03 -9.88
N PRO A 147 25.15 -5.13 -10.28
CA PRO A 147 25.80 -6.05 -9.35
C PRO A 147 26.93 -5.34 -8.59
N LEU A 148 27.09 -5.63 -7.29
CA LEU A 148 28.25 -5.18 -6.54
C LEU A 148 29.38 -6.20 -6.64
N ASP A 149 30.60 -5.73 -6.94
CA ASP A 149 31.78 -6.58 -7.11
C ASP A 149 31.97 -7.55 -5.93
N ASN A 150 32.11 -8.83 -6.25
CA ASN A 150 32.31 -9.94 -5.31
C ASN A 150 31.20 -10.11 -4.25
N LYS A 151 29.98 -9.59 -4.49
CA LYS A 151 28.82 -9.82 -3.63
C LYS A 151 27.70 -10.53 -4.40
N GLN A 152 26.84 -11.24 -3.66
CA GLN A 152 25.62 -11.85 -4.22
C GLN A 152 24.48 -10.83 -4.40
N PHE A 153 24.71 -9.57 -4.02
CA PHE A 153 23.71 -8.51 -3.99
C PHE A 153 24.01 -7.43 -5.04
N GLY A 154 22.96 -6.73 -5.46
CA GLY A 154 23.06 -5.59 -6.37
C GLY A 154 22.35 -4.36 -5.82
N THR A 155 22.55 -3.23 -6.49
CA THR A 155 21.92 -1.94 -6.18
C THR A 155 21.30 -1.33 -7.44
N TYR A 156 20.46 -0.31 -7.28
CA TYR A 156 19.91 0.45 -8.40
C TYR A 156 20.09 1.94 -8.17
N ASP A 157 19.96 2.72 -9.25
CA ASP A 157 19.97 4.18 -9.18
C ASP A 157 18.68 4.71 -8.51
N PRO A 158 18.74 5.44 -7.38
CA PRO A 158 17.58 6.12 -6.80
C PRO A 158 16.75 6.91 -7.81
N ALA A 159 17.39 7.54 -8.79
CA ALA A 159 16.69 8.34 -9.79
C ALA A 159 15.79 7.45 -10.67
N SER A 160 16.23 6.25 -11.03
CA SER A 160 15.41 5.29 -11.79
C SER A 160 14.20 4.81 -11.00
N LEU A 161 14.35 4.54 -9.70
CA LEU A 161 13.18 4.24 -8.86
C LEU A 161 12.19 5.42 -8.85
N CYS A 162 12.68 6.65 -8.69
CA CYS A 162 11.84 7.84 -8.61
C CYS A 162 11.09 8.12 -9.93
N PHE A 163 11.83 8.20 -11.04
CA PHE A 163 11.30 8.68 -12.32
C PHE A 163 10.73 7.57 -13.18
N ASP A 164 11.41 6.43 -13.28
CA ASP A 164 11.07 5.39 -14.25
C ASP A 164 10.06 4.39 -13.66
N ILE A 165 10.14 4.13 -12.35
CA ILE A 165 9.25 3.19 -11.66
C ILE A 165 8.07 3.89 -10.99
N LEU A 166 8.34 4.82 -10.07
CA LEU A 166 7.26 5.48 -9.33
C LEU A 166 6.53 6.54 -10.18
N GLY A 167 7.11 6.96 -11.31
CA GLY A 167 6.44 7.81 -12.29
C GLY A 167 6.42 9.29 -11.91
N VAL A 168 7.42 9.78 -11.18
CA VAL A 168 7.63 11.23 -11.01
C VAL A 168 8.00 11.83 -12.36
N SER A 169 7.34 12.91 -12.78
CA SER A 169 7.75 13.63 -13.99
C SER A 169 9.10 14.32 -13.75
N ARG A 170 10.04 14.12 -14.68
CA ARG A 170 11.38 14.76 -14.61
C ARG A 170 11.32 16.28 -14.71
N ASP A 171 10.28 16.80 -15.37
CA ASP A 171 10.06 18.24 -15.56
C ASP A 171 9.21 18.86 -14.44
N ALA A 172 8.75 18.07 -13.47
CA ALA A 172 7.98 18.61 -12.36
C ALA A 172 8.86 19.47 -11.44
N GLU A 173 8.38 20.67 -11.11
CA GLU A 173 9.04 21.60 -10.17
C GLU A 173 9.30 20.94 -8.80
N TRP A 174 8.40 20.03 -8.40
CA TRP A 174 8.46 19.29 -7.14
C TRP A 174 9.26 17.97 -7.21
N ALA A 175 9.85 17.61 -8.36
CA ALA A 175 10.56 16.34 -8.55
C ALA A 175 11.68 16.09 -7.54
N ASN A 176 12.49 17.12 -7.25
CA ASN A 176 13.58 17.03 -6.27
C ASN A 176 13.05 16.81 -4.84
N SER A 177 11.92 17.41 -4.50
CA SER A 177 11.26 17.21 -3.21
C SER A 177 10.71 15.79 -3.10
N ALA A 178 10.06 15.27 -4.15
CA ALA A 178 9.59 13.89 -4.19
C ALA A 178 10.75 12.90 -4.02
N MET A 179 11.87 13.09 -4.74
CA MET A 179 13.04 12.23 -4.61
C MET A 179 13.61 12.20 -3.18
N ARG A 180 13.67 13.35 -2.49
CA ARG A 180 14.10 13.42 -1.07
C ARG A 180 13.10 12.72 -0.15
N GLN A 181 11.80 12.86 -0.39
CA GLN A 181 10.76 12.20 0.40
C GLN A 181 10.81 10.67 0.21
N ILE A 182 11.01 10.20 -1.03
CA ILE A 182 11.25 8.78 -1.35
C ILE A 182 12.49 8.28 -0.61
N ASP A 183 13.62 8.98 -0.68
CA ASP A 183 14.85 8.57 0.01
C ASP A 183 14.67 8.48 1.54
N ARG A 184 13.93 9.43 2.14
CA ARG A 184 13.59 9.41 3.58
C ARG A 184 12.74 8.22 3.97
N ALA A 185 11.91 7.71 3.07
CA ALA A 185 11.12 6.50 3.28
C ALA A 185 11.93 5.20 3.14
N ARG A 186 13.26 5.31 2.94
CA ARG A 186 14.24 4.21 2.98
C ARG A 186 13.85 3.01 2.11
N PRO A 187 13.70 3.20 0.78
CA PRO A 187 13.47 2.06 -0.11
C PRO A 187 14.64 1.06 -0.01
N PRO A 188 14.40 -0.24 -0.21
CA PRO A 188 15.44 -1.26 -0.20
C PRO A 188 16.54 -0.89 -1.19
N ARG A 189 17.78 -0.66 -0.72
CA ARG A 189 18.90 -0.23 -1.59
C ARG A 189 19.73 -1.39 -2.13
N GLU A 190 19.80 -2.46 -1.36
CA GLU A 190 20.50 -3.69 -1.70
C GLU A 190 19.46 -4.79 -1.93
N VAL A 191 19.48 -5.42 -3.09
CA VAL A 191 18.60 -6.53 -3.44
C VAL A 191 19.38 -7.84 -3.43
N SER A 192 18.75 -8.87 -2.85
CA SER A 192 19.39 -10.13 -2.49
C SER A 192 19.88 -10.97 -3.69
N ASN A 193 19.33 -10.70 -4.86
CA ASN A 193 19.80 -11.22 -6.14
C ASN A 193 19.45 -10.24 -7.26
N THR A 194 20.04 -10.40 -8.44
CA THR A 194 19.82 -9.53 -9.61
C THR A 194 18.63 -9.97 -10.47
N SER A 195 17.79 -10.89 -9.98
CA SER A 195 16.60 -11.31 -10.73
C SER A 195 15.51 -10.24 -10.67
N GLY A 196 14.83 -10.02 -11.79
CA GLY A 196 13.70 -9.11 -11.89
C GLY A 196 12.62 -9.40 -10.84
N PRO A 197 12.14 -10.65 -10.69
CA PRO A 197 11.08 -10.99 -9.73
C PRO A 197 11.45 -10.74 -8.26
N THR A 198 12.70 -11.00 -7.85
CA THR A 198 13.11 -10.74 -6.46
C THR A 198 13.30 -9.25 -6.20
N THR A 199 13.80 -8.51 -7.21
CA THR A 199 13.89 -7.05 -7.15
C THR A 199 12.50 -6.43 -6.99
N ALA A 200 11.57 -6.87 -7.84
CA ALA A 200 10.17 -6.50 -7.78
C ALA A 200 9.56 -6.80 -6.41
N GLN A 201 9.75 -8.01 -5.88
CA GLN A 201 9.28 -8.40 -4.55
C GLN A 201 9.76 -7.44 -3.46
N SER A 202 11.03 -7.07 -3.46
CA SER A 202 11.59 -6.17 -2.45
C SER A 202 10.93 -4.78 -2.48
N ILE A 203 10.74 -4.21 -3.68
CA ILE A 203 10.11 -2.90 -3.85
C ILE A 203 8.61 -2.95 -3.58
N VAL A 204 7.90 -3.97 -4.07
CA VAL A 204 6.47 -4.19 -3.80
C VAL A 204 6.23 -4.37 -2.30
N GLY A 205 7.05 -5.19 -1.64
CA GLY A 205 6.98 -5.39 -0.19
C GLY A 205 7.18 -4.09 0.57
N TRP A 206 8.14 -3.26 0.18
CA TRP A 206 8.32 -1.92 0.75
C TRP A 206 7.11 -1.01 0.54
N LEU A 207 6.55 -0.96 -0.68
CA LEU A 207 5.36 -0.15 -0.98
C LEU A 207 4.17 -0.57 -0.11
N LEU A 208 3.87 -1.85 -0.03
CA LEU A 208 2.74 -2.38 0.74
C LEU A 208 2.91 -2.24 2.24
N ALA A 209 4.13 -2.40 2.74
CA ALA A 209 4.38 -2.42 4.17
C ALA A 209 4.69 -1.06 4.78
N HIS A 210 5.22 -0.11 4.01
CA HIS A 210 5.75 1.14 4.57
C HIS A 210 5.18 2.41 3.92
N ILE A 211 4.63 2.30 2.70
CA ILE A 211 4.26 3.47 1.91
C ILE A 211 2.75 3.62 1.78
N LEU A 212 2.06 2.60 1.29
CA LEU A 212 0.64 2.70 0.96
C LEU A 212 -0.28 2.77 2.18
N PRO A 213 -0.03 2.05 3.29
CA PRO A 213 -0.87 2.14 4.49
C PRO A 213 -0.70 3.44 5.28
N TYR A 214 0.35 4.22 5.00
CA TYR A 214 0.81 5.31 5.85
C TYR A 214 0.94 6.64 5.07
N PRO A 215 0.82 7.81 5.73
CA PRO A 215 0.96 9.13 5.08
C PRO A 215 2.42 9.50 4.82
N SER A 216 3.06 8.76 3.90
CA SER A 216 4.48 8.85 3.58
C SER A 216 4.78 9.95 2.54
N PHE A 217 5.53 9.62 1.47
CA PHE A 217 5.63 10.47 0.28
C PHE A 217 4.37 10.36 -0.61
N LEU A 218 3.55 9.33 -0.37
CA LEU A 218 2.20 9.20 -0.93
C LEU A 218 1.16 9.50 0.15
N LEU A 219 0.17 10.32 -0.20
CA LEU A 219 -0.92 10.73 0.66
C LEU A 219 -2.22 10.05 0.23
N THR A 220 -3.07 9.74 1.21
CA THR A 220 -4.50 9.44 0.98
C THR A 220 -5.25 10.70 0.57
N ASP A 221 -6.49 10.55 0.08
CA ASP A 221 -7.38 11.70 -0.16
C ASP A 221 -7.56 12.56 1.09
N ARG A 222 -7.62 11.95 2.28
CA ARG A 222 -7.79 12.63 3.56
C ARG A 222 -6.60 13.52 3.90
N GLN A 223 -5.39 12.99 3.71
CA GLN A 223 -4.15 13.69 3.96
C GLN A 223 -3.87 14.80 2.93
N ALA A 224 -4.29 14.60 1.69
CA ALA A 224 -4.26 15.62 0.66
C ALA A 224 -5.28 16.74 0.96
N ALA A 225 -6.49 16.39 1.42
CA ALA A 225 -7.51 17.34 1.85
C ALA A 225 -7.02 18.23 3.00
N LEU A 226 -6.45 17.62 4.04
CA LEU A 226 -5.91 18.33 5.21
C LEU A 226 -4.87 19.38 4.79
N ARG A 227 -3.97 19.05 3.88
CA ARG A 227 -2.93 19.96 3.37
C ARG A 227 -3.48 21.11 2.52
N LEU A 228 -4.66 20.95 1.94
CA LEU A 228 -5.34 21.99 1.17
C LEU A 228 -6.39 22.73 2.00
N GLU A 229 -6.40 22.54 3.32
CA GLU A 229 -7.39 23.11 4.27
C GLU A 229 -8.85 22.69 3.99
N LEU A 230 -9.06 21.53 3.38
CA LEU A 230 -10.37 21.02 2.98
C LEU A 230 -10.83 19.87 3.85
N THR A 231 -12.14 19.76 4.04
CA THR A 231 -12.72 18.50 4.52
C THR A 231 -12.51 17.38 3.50
N PRO A 232 -12.37 16.10 3.91
CA PRO A 232 -12.16 14.99 2.98
C PRO A 232 -13.28 14.84 1.95
N ALA A 233 -14.53 15.11 2.34
CA ALA A 233 -15.68 15.09 1.44
C ALA A 233 -15.57 16.17 0.35
N SER A 234 -15.19 17.40 0.74
CA SER A 234 -14.99 18.51 -0.20
C SER A 234 -13.84 18.24 -1.17
N PHE A 235 -12.73 17.64 -0.69
CA PHE A 235 -11.62 17.26 -1.56
C PHE A 235 -12.05 16.23 -2.61
N ARG A 236 -12.76 15.17 -2.21
CA ARG A 236 -13.27 14.16 -3.17
C ARG A 236 -14.26 14.76 -4.18
N ALA A 237 -15.12 15.67 -3.76
CA ALA A 237 -16.02 16.40 -4.67
C ALA A 237 -15.23 17.23 -5.69
N LEU A 238 -14.19 17.92 -5.23
CA LEU A 238 -13.29 18.69 -6.07
C LEU A 238 -12.56 17.80 -7.09
N VAL A 239 -12.00 16.66 -6.66
CA VAL A 239 -11.36 15.67 -7.53
C VAL A 239 -12.31 15.24 -8.65
N ASN A 240 -13.53 14.82 -8.30
CA ASN A 240 -14.51 14.38 -9.29
C ASN A 240 -14.86 15.47 -10.30
N ALA A 241 -14.99 16.73 -9.85
CA ALA A 241 -15.30 17.84 -10.73
C ALA A 241 -14.13 18.19 -11.67
N VAL A 242 -12.90 18.16 -11.16
CA VAL A 242 -11.70 18.42 -11.98
C VAL A 242 -11.46 17.27 -12.98
N GLU A 243 -11.72 16.02 -12.60
CA GLU A 243 -11.59 14.87 -13.51
C GLU A 243 -12.65 14.87 -14.61
N SER A 244 -13.86 15.36 -14.30
CA SER A 244 -14.95 15.50 -15.27
C SER A 244 -14.77 16.72 -16.19
N ALA A 245 -13.98 17.70 -15.76
CA ALA A 245 -13.62 18.86 -16.55
C ALA A 245 -12.46 18.55 -17.51
N GLY A 246 -12.51 19.10 -18.72
CA GLY A 246 -11.33 19.16 -19.60
C GLY A 246 -10.19 19.96 -18.96
N ASP A 247 -9.02 20.00 -19.59
CA ASP A 247 -7.89 20.81 -19.10
C ASP A 247 -8.13 22.29 -19.44
N THR A 248 -8.97 22.95 -18.65
CA THR A 248 -9.45 24.31 -18.94
C THR A 248 -8.61 25.40 -18.28
N ASN A 249 -7.90 25.10 -17.18
CA ASN A 249 -7.00 26.05 -16.54
C ASN A 249 -5.71 25.41 -15.97
N LEU A 250 -4.70 26.25 -15.73
CA LEU A 250 -3.37 25.82 -15.26
C LEU A 250 -3.41 25.08 -13.92
N TYR A 251 -4.23 25.56 -12.97
CA TYR A 251 -4.32 24.96 -11.64
C TYR A 251 -4.96 23.57 -11.68
N GLN A 252 -5.95 23.34 -12.55
CA GLN A 252 -6.52 22.01 -12.78
C GLN A 252 -5.47 21.07 -13.36
N THR A 253 -4.66 21.51 -14.32
CA THR A 253 -3.55 20.71 -14.85
C THR A 253 -2.54 20.37 -13.76
N LYS A 254 -2.13 21.35 -12.94
CA LYS A 254 -1.23 21.12 -11.78
C LYS A 254 -1.86 20.14 -10.77
N PHE A 255 -3.14 20.29 -10.45
CA PHE A 255 -3.85 19.41 -9.53
C PHE A 255 -3.94 17.96 -10.06
N LYS A 256 -4.31 17.78 -11.33
CA LYS A 256 -4.30 16.45 -11.98
C LYS A 256 -2.92 15.80 -11.98
N ALA A 257 -1.85 16.59 -12.11
CA ALA A 257 -0.48 16.12 -12.05
C ALA A 257 -0.04 15.70 -10.64
N CYS A 258 -0.77 16.09 -9.59
CA CYS A 258 -0.47 15.66 -8.22
C CYS A 258 -0.84 14.19 -7.96
N ARG A 259 -1.74 13.61 -8.76
CA ARG A 259 -2.23 12.24 -8.56
C ARG A 259 -1.14 11.22 -8.89
N TYR A 260 -0.96 10.26 -7.98
CA TYR A 260 -0.04 9.14 -8.19
C TYR A 260 -0.62 8.15 -9.21
N LYS A 261 0.21 7.77 -10.19
CA LYS A 261 -0.15 6.84 -11.28
C LYS A 261 0.85 5.69 -11.45
N GLY A 262 1.77 5.53 -10.50
CA GLY A 262 2.77 4.45 -10.54
C GLY A 262 2.21 3.08 -10.12
N PRO A 263 3.10 2.11 -9.85
CA PRO A 263 2.76 0.80 -9.31
C PRO A 263 1.82 0.87 -8.12
N LEU A 264 0.83 -0.03 -8.07
CA LEU A 264 -0.11 -0.13 -6.94
C LEU A 264 -0.94 1.15 -6.68
N SER A 265 -1.11 2.01 -7.68
CA SER A 265 -1.83 3.30 -7.55
C SER A 265 -3.32 3.18 -7.22
N LYS A 266 -3.90 1.98 -7.31
CA LYS A 266 -5.31 1.71 -6.96
C LYS A 266 -5.45 0.69 -5.83
N PHE A 267 -4.35 0.10 -5.37
CA PHE A 267 -4.35 -1.05 -4.47
C PHE A 267 -5.04 -0.81 -3.11
N LEU A 268 -4.77 0.35 -2.48
CA LEU A 268 -5.43 0.83 -1.25
C LEU A 268 -6.17 2.15 -1.50
N GLY A 269 -6.79 2.27 -2.67
CA GLY A 269 -7.46 3.48 -3.14
C GLY A 269 -6.50 4.53 -3.71
N PRO A 270 -7.03 5.70 -4.12
CA PRO A 270 -6.24 6.77 -4.73
C PRO A 270 -5.10 7.26 -3.83
N ARG A 271 -4.01 7.69 -4.46
CA ARG A 271 -2.85 8.28 -3.79
C ARG A 271 -2.39 9.56 -4.49
N TRP A 272 -1.78 10.44 -3.72
CA TRP A 272 -1.29 11.74 -4.17
C TRP A 272 0.16 11.93 -3.79
N TRP A 273 0.96 12.53 -4.65
CA TRP A 273 2.32 12.91 -4.31
C TRP A 273 2.31 14.01 -3.26
N ARG A 274 2.89 13.76 -2.08
CA ARG A 274 3.01 14.76 -1.02
C ARG A 274 3.71 16.02 -1.53
N ALA A 275 4.85 15.86 -2.17
CA ALA A 275 5.59 16.97 -2.78
C ALA A 275 4.77 17.77 -3.80
N ALA A 276 3.88 17.13 -4.57
CA ALA A 276 3.07 17.82 -5.56
C ALA A 276 1.91 18.61 -4.92
N ILE A 277 1.27 18.04 -3.89
CA ILE A 277 0.24 18.74 -3.11
C ILE A 277 0.85 19.95 -2.38
N ASP A 278 2.01 19.77 -1.74
CA ASP A 278 2.73 20.85 -1.06
C ASP A 278 3.13 21.97 -2.05
N ASP A 279 3.61 21.61 -3.24
CA ASP A 279 3.95 22.56 -4.32
C ASP A 279 2.72 23.28 -4.88
N LEU A 280 1.61 22.57 -5.08
CA LEU A 280 0.35 23.19 -5.48
C LEU A 280 -0.12 24.20 -4.42
N ALA A 281 -0.11 23.82 -3.15
CA ALA A 281 -0.52 24.69 -2.06
C ALA A 281 0.34 25.96 -1.99
N TRP A 282 1.66 25.80 -2.19
CA TRP A 282 2.58 26.93 -2.32
C TRP A 282 2.19 27.86 -3.47
N HIS A 283 1.96 27.35 -4.68
CA HIS A 283 1.56 28.17 -5.82
C HIS A 283 0.25 28.92 -5.59
N LEU A 284 -0.75 28.25 -5.02
CA LEU A 284 -2.04 28.87 -4.68
C LEU A 284 -1.88 29.98 -3.64
N SER A 285 -0.95 29.84 -2.70
CA SER A 285 -0.64 30.88 -1.69
C SER A 285 -0.01 32.14 -2.28
N GLN A 286 0.66 32.01 -3.43
CA GLN A 286 1.28 33.13 -4.15
C GLN A 286 0.30 33.84 -5.11
N ASP A 287 -0.92 33.32 -5.28
CA ASP A 287 -1.93 33.95 -6.12
C ASP A 287 -2.37 35.29 -5.54
N GLY A 288 -2.58 36.29 -6.41
CA GLY A 288 -2.97 37.64 -5.99
C GLY A 288 -4.35 37.71 -5.31
N ALA A 289 -5.23 36.73 -5.55
CA ALA A 289 -6.52 36.60 -4.87
C ALA A 289 -6.39 35.90 -3.50
N GLY A 290 -5.24 35.30 -3.21
CA GLY A 290 -4.99 34.49 -2.02
C GLY A 290 -5.34 33.00 -2.19
N PHE A 291 -4.91 32.20 -1.23
CA PHE A 291 -4.99 30.74 -1.28
C PHE A 291 -6.41 30.19 -1.52
N ARG A 292 -7.38 30.55 -0.67
CA ARG A 292 -8.74 29.97 -0.73
C ARG A 292 -9.48 30.35 -2.02
N PRO A 293 -9.49 31.63 -2.47
CA PRO A 293 -10.07 31.98 -3.76
C PRO A 293 -9.38 31.29 -4.95
N ALA A 294 -8.05 31.15 -4.94
CA ALA A 294 -7.33 30.46 -6.00
C ALA A 294 -7.66 28.96 -6.05
N LEU A 295 -7.74 28.29 -4.89
CA LEU A 295 -8.14 26.89 -4.81
C LEU A 295 -9.57 26.69 -5.31
N GLN A 296 -10.49 27.61 -4.98
CA GLN A 296 -11.87 27.55 -5.44
C GLN A 296 -11.97 27.62 -6.98
N GLN A 297 -11.04 28.29 -7.68
CA GLN A 297 -10.97 28.33 -9.14
C GLN A 297 -10.62 26.97 -9.79
N LEU A 298 -10.22 25.96 -9.00
CA LEU A 298 -10.10 24.61 -9.51
C LEU A 298 -11.46 24.07 -9.98
N SER A 299 -12.56 24.50 -9.36
CA SER A 299 -13.91 24.19 -9.83
C SER A 299 -14.92 25.24 -9.40
N ASP A 300 -15.54 25.90 -10.37
CA ASP A 300 -16.64 26.85 -10.13
C ASP A 300 -17.96 26.17 -9.71
N ASN A 301 -18.03 24.84 -9.86
CA ASN A 301 -19.25 24.06 -9.67
C ASN A 301 -19.29 23.27 -8.35
N VAL A 302 -18.23 23.34 -7.55
CA VAL A 302 -18.14 22.61 -6.27
C VAL A 302 -18.07 23.61 -5.14
N GLU A 303 -19.04 23.55 -4.23
CA GLU A 303 -18.95 24.25 -2.96
C GLU A 303 -17.85 23.63 -2.10
N VAL A 304 -16.83 24.42 -1.77
CA VAL A 304 -15.71 23.96 -0.96
C VAL A 304 -16.01 24.18 0.53
N VAL A 305 -15.91 23.09 1.30
CA VAL A 305 -16.05 23.14 2.76
C VAL A 305 -14.67 23.12 3.40
N TRP A 306 -14.32 24.26 3.99
CA TRP A 306 -13.05 24.49 4.67
C TRP A 306 -13.02 23.87 6.06
N ILE A 307 -11.84 23.45 6.47
CA ILE A 307 -11.54 23.07 7.85
C ILE A 307 -11.68 24.31 8.76
N SER A 308 -12.27 24.13 9.94
CA SER A 308 -12.51 25.19 10.92
C SER A 308 -11.56 25.17 12.12
N GLN A 309 -10.90 24.03 12.36
CA GLN A 309 -9.93 23.81 13.43
C GLN A 309 -8.68 24.69 13.22
N SER A 310 -8.05 25.14 14.31
CA SER A 310 -6.82 25.95 14.25
C SER A 310 -5.59 25.10 13.97
N GLU A 311 -5.47 23.96 14.63
CA GLU A 311 -4.43 22.95 14.45
C GLU A 311 -5.11 21.63 14.06
N PRO A 312 -5.59 21.50 12.81
CA PRO A 312 -6.34 20.34 12.39
C PRO A 312 -5.46 19.10 12.32
N VAL A 313 -5.95 18.00 12.88
CA VAL A 313 -5.36 16.67 12.75
C VAL A 313 -6.39 15.68 12.23
N LEU A 314 -5.91 14.70 11.45
CA LEU A 314 -6.74 13.64 10.92
C LEU A 314 -6.85 12.51 11.94
N VAL A 315 -8.06 12.20 12.38
CA VAL A 315 -8.31 11.19 13.41
C VAL A 315 -8.26 9.79 12.78
N SER A 316 -7.56 8.88 13.44
CA SER A 316 -7.51 7.46 13.13
C SER A 316 -8.36 6.66 14.13
N ASP A 317 -8.84 5.50 13.70
CA ASP A 317 -9.59 4.58 14.54
C ASP A 317 -8.68 3.75 15.48
N ALA A 318 -9.25 2.77 16.18
CA ALA A 318 -8.51 1.90 17.11
C ALA A 318 -7.47 0.99 16.42
N ASP A 319 -7.66 0.74 15.12
CA ASP A 319 -6.74 -0.02 14.27
C ASP A 319 -5.69 0.89 13.59
N LEU A 320 -5.70 2.18 13.93
CA LEU A 320 -4.82 3.23 13.41
C LEU A 320 -5.01 3.47 11.91
N VAL A 321 -6.24 3.26 11.42
CA VAL A 321 -6.64 3.59 10.04
C VAL A 321 -7.25 4.98 10.02
N GLU A 322 -6.83 5.80 9.06
CA GLU A 322 -7.31 7.17 8.89
C GLU A 322 -8.82 7.22 8.59
N THR A 323 -9.56 7.99 9.40
CA THR A 323 -10.99 8.24 9.22
C THR A 323 -11.22 9.57 8.48
N ASP A 324 -12.47 9.90 8.13
CA ASP A 324 -12.80 11.22 7.58
C ASP A 324 -12.93 12.32 8.67
N GLU A 325 -12.76 11.97 9.95
CA GLU A 325 -12.89 12.91 11.07
C GLU A 325 -11.63 13.78 11.21
N ILE A 326 -11.85 15.09 11.35
CA ILE A 326 -10.82 16.08 11.63
C ILE A 326 -11.12 16.70 12.99
N ALA A 327 -10.13 16.71 13.86
CA ALA A 327 -10.22 17.24 15.21
C ALA A 327 -9.12 18.28 15.46
N GLU A 328 -9.26 19.03 16.56
CA GLU A 328 -8.18 19.90 17.04
C GLU A 328 -7.07 19.03 17.64
N ALA A 329 -5.81 19.38 17.40
CA ALA A 329 -4.67 18.68 17.97
C ALA A 329 -4.74 18.57 19.51
N SER A 330 -5.26 19.61 20.18
CA SER A 330 -5.43 19.64 21.64
C SER A 330 -6.41 18.59 22.19
N ASP A 331 -7.30 18.07 21.35
CA ASP A 331 -8.30 17.06 21.74
C ASP A 331 -7.81 15.63 21.43
N CYS A 332 -6.62 15.50 20.86
CA CYS A 332 -6.07 14.24 20.37
C CYS A 332 -4.77 13.86 21.10
N VAL A 333 -4.40 12.59 20.97
CA VAL A 333 -3.09 12.07 21.34
C VAL A 333 -2.48 11.33 20.17
N ARG A 334 -1.15 11.32 20.10
CA ARG A 334 -0.38 10.59 19.10
C ARG A 334 -0.19 9.14 19.51
N VAL A 335 -0.33 8.25 18.54
CA VAL A 335 -0.31 6.80 18.72
C VAL A 335 0.56 6.15 17.66
N THR A 336 1.36 5.16 18.08
CA THR A 336 2.16 4.31 17.20
C THR A 336 2.08 2.88 17.69
N ASP A 337 2.23 1.90 16.79
CA ASP A 337 2.43 0.51 17.17
C ASP A 337 3.80 0.00 16.69
N GLU A 338 4.05 -1.27 16.92
CA GLU A 338 5.30 -1.96 16.54
C GLU A 338 5.48 -2.10 15.02
N ASP A 339 4.40 -2.00 14.25
CA ASP A 339 4.38 -2.16 12.79
C ASP A 339 4.45 -0.81 12.05
N PHE A 340 4.41 0.31 12.78
CA PHE A 340 4.59 1.66 12.23
C PHE A 340 6.04 1.90 11.79
N PRO A 341 6.29 2.33 10.55
CA PRO A 341 7.64 2.68 10.11
C PRO A 341 8.18 3.87 10.90
N ALA A 342 9.43 3.78 11.36
CA ALA A 342 10.07 4.84 12.15
C ALA A 342 10.20 6.20 11.45
N SER A 343 10.06 6.24 10.11
CA SER A 343 10.11 7.48 9.32
C SER A 343 8.75 8.17 9.16
N ILE A 344 7.68 7.58 9.68
CA ILE A 344 6.30 8.06 9.52
C ILE A 344 5.87 8.74 10.82
N ASP A 345 5.16 9.87 10.68
CA ASP A 345 4.60 10.59 11.81
C ASP A 345 3.53 9.72 12.51
N PRO A 346 3.45 9.74 13.85
CA PRO A 346 2.42 8.99 14.57
C PRO A 346 1.00 9.32 14.11
N ALA A 347 0.10 8.34 14.19
CA ALA A 347 -1.32 8.56 13.96
C ALA A 347 -1.93 9.39 15.10
N TRP A 348 -2.95 10.19 14.81
CA TRP A 348 -3.70 10.93 15.82
C TRP A 348 -4.99 10.18 16.15
N VAL A 349 -5.32 10.06 17.42
CA VAL A 349 -6.61 9.53 17.88
C VAL A 349 -7.21 10.46 18.91
N LEU A 350 -8.54 10.48 19.04
CA LEU A 350 -9.21 11.27 20.07
C LEU A 350 -8.77 10.82 21.46
N THR A 351 -8.45 11.77 22.33
CA THR A 351 -8.10 11.51 23.74
C THR A 351 -9.20 10.70 24.45
N ALA A 352 -10.47 10.99 24.15
CA ALA A 352 -11.61 10.27 24.69
C ALA A 352 -11.61 8.78 24.30
N SER A 353 -11.31 8.47 23.02
CA SER A 353 -11.21 7.11 22.52
C SER A 353 -10.03 6.37 23.16
N ALA A 354 -8.87 7.01 23.27
CA ALA A 354 -7.70 6.44 23.94
C ALA A 354 -7.98 6.16 25.43
N ARG A 355 -8.69 7.03 26.15
CA ARG A 355 -9.08 6.79 27.55
C ARG A 355 -10.07 5.63 27.71
N ALA A 356 -10.95 5.42 26.73
CA ALA A 356 -11.96 4.37 26.77
C ALA A 356 -11.40 2.97 26.44
N ASP A 357 -10.36 2.89 25.60
CA ASP A 357 -9.73 1.63 25.19
C ASP A 357 -8.31 1.48 25.74
N ARG A 358 -8.15 0.54 26.69
CA ARG A 358 -6.86 0.22 27.30
C ARG A 358 -5.79 -0.23 26.29
N LYS A 359 -6.17 -0.94 25.22
CA LYS A 359 -5.20 -1.36 24.18
C LYS A 359 -4.70 -0.15 23.40
N LEU A 360 -5.60 0.79 23.08
CA LEU A 360 -5.24 2.02 22.39
C LEU A 360 -4.39 2.94 23.29
N ALA A 361 -4.77 3.10 24.56
CA ALA A 361 -3.98 3.84 25.55
C ALA A 361 -2.53 3.35 25.65
N ALA A 362 -2.31 2.04 25.58
CA ALA A 362 -0.97 1.45 25.65
C ALA A 362 -0.07 1.81 24.47
N LYS A 363 -0.65 2.19 23.33
CA LYS A 363 0.04 2.59 22.10
C LYS A 363 0.35 4.09 22.04
N VAL A 364 -0.17 4.89 22.99
CA VAL A 364 0.09 6.35 23.04
C VAL A 364 1.58 6.61 23.25
N VAL A 365 2.13 7.50 22.39
CA VAL A 365 3.53 7.90 22.44
C VAL A 365 3.85 8.52 23.79
N TYR A 366 5.10 8.39 24.23
CA TYR A 366 5.48 8.73 25.60
C TYR A 366 5.12 10.19 25.97
N GLU A 367 5.33 11.11 25.03
CA GLU A 367 5.11 12.55 25.18
C GLU A 367 3.65 12.93 25.47
N ASP A 368 2.69 12.12 25.03
CA ASP A 368 1.25 12.45 25.13
C ASP A 368 0.55 11.68 26.26
N ARG A 369 1.28 10.82 27.01
CA ARG A 369 0.69 9.97 28.04
C ARG A 369 0.06 10.73 29.19
N GLU A 370 0.63 11.88 29.55
CA GLU A 370 0.08 12.74 30.61
C GLU A 370 -1.32 13.25 30.27
N LEU A 371 -1.65 13.39 28.98
CA LEU A 371 -2.98 13.82 28.53
C LEU A 371 -4.05 12.76 28.80
N LEU A 372 -3.67 11.51 29.06
CA LEU A 372 -4.61 10.45 29.42
C LEU A 372 -4.97 10.46 30.91
N GLU A 373 -4.16 11.09 31.75
CA GLU A 373 -4.42 11.18 33.19
C GLU A 373 -5.65 12.07 33.41
N VAL A 374 -6.64 11.54 34.14
CA VAL A 374 -7.82 12.33 34.52
C VAL A 374 -7.37 13.28 35.63
N SER A 375 -7.46 14.59 35.40
CA SER A 375 -7.32 15.56 36.50
C SER A 375 -8.44 15.28 37.50
N GLU A 376 -8.10 14.76 38.68
CA GLU A 376 -9.05 14.52 39.79
C GLU A 376 -9.73 15.79 40.27
#